data_AF-F0YI10-F1
#
_entry.id   AF-F0YI10-F1
#
_cell.length_a   1.000
_cell.length_b   1.000
_cell.length_c   1.000
_cell.angle_alpha   90.00
_cell.angle_beta   90.00
_cell.angle_gamma   90.00
#
_symmetry.space_group_name_H-M   'P 1'
#
loop_
_entity.id
_entity.type
_entity.pdbx_description
1 polymer ?
#
loop_
_entity_poly.entity_id
_entity_poly.type
_entity_poly.pdbx_seq_one_letter_code
_entity_poly.pdbx_strand_id
1 'polypeptide(L)' 'DEVANVLVAQLLYLANDDPTKDITLYINSPGGSVSAGMAIYDTMQFVPCDVSTVCFG' A
#
# COMPACT_ATOMS: atom_id res chain seq x y z
N ASP A 1 2.50 2.89 -13.08
CA ASP A 1 1.04 2.84 -12.86
C ASP A 1 0.54 1.43 -12.57
N GLU A 2 0.86 0.42 -13.38
CA GLU A 2 0.42 -0.96 -13.15
C GLU A 2 0.79 -1.52 -11.76
N VAL A 3 2.04 -1.35 -11.32
CA VAL A 3 2.48 -1.77 -9.97
C VAL A 3 1.67 -1.09 -8.86
N ALA A 4 1.38 0.20 -9.00
CA ALA A 4 0.59 0.94 -8.02
C ALA A 4 -0.86 0.44 -7.99
N ASN A 5 -1.46 0.18 -9.14
CA ASN A 5 -2.82 -0.38 -9.22
C ASN A 5 -2.91 -1.75 -8.53
N VAL A 6 -1.88 -2.61 -8.70
CA VAL A 6 -1.81 -3.89 -8.01
C VAL A 6 -1.68 -3.72 -6.50
N LEU A 7 -0.81 -2.82 -6.04
CA LEU A 7 -0.65 -2.54 -4.60
C LEU A 7 -1.93 -1.99 -3.98
N VAL A 8 -2.60 -1.04 -4.64
CA VAL A 8 -3.89 -0.48 -4.19
C VAL A 8 -4.95 -1.58 -4.07
N ALA A 9 -5.07 -2.44 -5.09
CA ALA A 9 -6.00 -3.56 -5.06
C ALA A 9 -5.71 -4.54 -3.90
N GLN A 10 -4.43 -4.82 -3.62
CA GLN A 10 -4.03 -5.69 -2.51
C GLN A 10 -4.32 -5.07 -1.13
N LEU A 11 -4.07 -3.77 -0.96
CA LEU A 11 -4.41 -3.05 0.28
C LEU A 11 -5.91 -3.11 0.55
N LEU A 12 -6.74 -2.83 -0.47
CA LEU A 12 -8.19 -2.89 -0.35
C LEU A 12 -8.70 -4.32 -0.09
N TYR A 13 -8.10 -5.31 -0.74
CA TYR A 13 -8.44 -6.71 -0.52
C TYR A 13 -8.18 -7.13 0.92
N LEU A 14 -6.97 -6.88 1.44
CA LEU A 14 -6.59 -7.24 2.80
C LEU A 14 -7.43 -6.50 3.84
N ALA A 15 -7.68 -5.21 3.63
CA ALA A 15 -8.52 -4.41 4.51
C ALA A 15 -9.99 -4.89 4.54
N ASN A 16 -10.48 -5.49 3.45
CA ASN A 16 -11.82 -6.07 3.40
C ASN A 16 -11.89 -7.50 3.94
N ASP A 17 -10.80 -8.26 3.84
CA ASP A 17 -10.68 -9.63 4.37
C ASP A 17 -10.65 -9.63 5.91
N ASP A 18 -9.80 -8.79 6.51
CA ASP A 18 -9.76 -8.56 7.96
C ASP A 18 -9.40 -7.09 8.28
N PRO A 19 -10.40 -6.23 8.56
CA PRO A 19 -10.17 -4.81 8.85
C PRO A 19 -9.37 -4.53 10.13
N THR A 20 -9.17 -5.52 10.99
CA THR A 20 -8.49 -5.37 12.29
C THR A 20 -7.04 -5.81 12.28
N LYS A 21 -6.62 -6.45 11.17
CA LYS A 21 -5.29 -6.99 11.03
C LYS A 21 -4.39 -6.01 10.29
N ASP A 22 -3.28 -5.66 10.91
CA ASP A 22 -2.30 -4.75 10.33
C ASP A 22 -1.68 -5.32 9.03
N ILE A 23 -1.34 -4.41 8.12
CA ILE A 23 -0.67 -4.72 6.86
C ILE A 23 0.80 -4.33 6.98
N THR A 24 1.70 -5.16 6.45
CA THR A 24 3.13 -4.82 6.33
C THR A 24 3.52 -4.69 4.87
N LEU A 25 3.88 -3.48 4.46
CA LEU A 25 4.36 -3.15 3.12
C LEU A 25 5.89 -3.16 3.08
N TYR A 26 6.43 -4.11 2.33
CA TYR A 26 7.86 -4.26 2.09
C TYR A 26 8.26 -3.43 0.86
N ILE A 27 9.18 -2.46 1.06
CA ILE A 27 9.55 -1.47 0.04
C ILE A 27 11.03 -1.63 -0.32
N ASN A 28 11.27 -2.00 -1.59
CA ASN A 28 12.56 -1.90 -2.26
C ASN A 28 12.35 -1.27 -3.63
N SER A 29 12.42 0.06 -3.70
CA SER A 29 12.13 0.79 -4.92
C SER A 29 12.98 2.05 -5.01
N PRO A 30 13.56 2.38 -6.18
CA PRO A 30 14.27 3.65 -6.42
C PRO A 30 13.31 4.83 -6.62
N GLY A 31 11.99 4.63 -6.49
CA GLY A 31 10.95 5.62 -6.78
C GLY A 31 10.39 5.49 -8.20
N GLY A 32 9.65 6.52 -8.64
CA GLY A 32 8.99 6.50 -9.94
C GLY A 32 7.98 7.64 -10.11
N SER A 33 6.77 7.31 -10.57
CA SER A 33 5.69 8.27 -10.78
C SER A 33 5.14 8.82 -9.46
N VAL A 34 5.05 10.16 -9.37
CA VAL A 34 4.50 10.86 -8.20
C VAL A 34 3.01 10.54 -8.01
N SER A 35 2.22 10.55 -9.10
CA SER A 35 0.80 10.25 -9.03
C SER A 35 0.53 8.81 -8.58
N ALA A 36 1.36 7.87 -9.03
CA ALA A 36 1.29 6.48 -8.60
C ALA A 36 1.63 6.32 -7.12
N GLY A 37 2.66 7.05 -6.64
CA GLY A 37 3.01 7.10 -5.21
C GLY A 37 1.89 7.68 -4.35
N MET A 38 1.25 8.76 -4.81
CA MET A 38 0.11 9.37 -4.13
C MET A 38 -1.09 8.42 -4.06
N ALA A 39 -1.39 7.67 -5.13
CA ALA A 39 -2.48 6.69 -5.11
C ALA A 39 -2.26 5.59 -4.06
N ILE A 40 -1.02 5.09 -3.93
CA ILE A 40 -0.67 4.11 -2.88
C ILE A 40 -0.81 4.77 -1.49
N TYR A 41 -0.24 5.96 -1.32
CA TYR A 41 -0.26 6.69 -0.05
C TYR A 41 -1.69 6.99 0.43
N ASP A 42 -2.54 7.52 -0.44
CA ASP A 42 -3.94 7.82 -0.11
C ASP A 42 -4.71 6.55 0.23
N THR A 43 -4.42 5.43 -0.45
CA THR A 43 -5.03 4.14 -0.13
C THR A 43 -4.59 3.64 1.25
N MET A 44 -3.31 3.81 1.62
CA MET A 44 -2.81 3.48 2.96
C MET A 44 -3.50 4.31 4.05
N GLN A 45 -3.86 5.57 3.79
CA GLN A 45 -4.60 6.42 4.72
C GLN A 45 -6.11 6.14 4.74
N PHE A 46 -6.64 5.53 3.67
CA PHE A 46 -8.07 5.24 3.52
C PHE A 46 -8.49 3.95 4.24
N VAL A 47 -7.63 2.92 4.21
CA VAL A 47 -7.94 1.63 4.84
C VAL A 47 -8.04 1.76 6.38
N PRO A 48 -8.93 1.01 7.04
CA PRO A 48 -9.15 1.14 8.48
C PRO A 48 -8.07 0.48 9.36
N CYS A 49 -7.21 -0.36 8.78
CA CYS A 49 -6.12 -1.05 9.47
C CYS A 49 -4.80 -0.27 9.35
N ASP A 50 -3.90 -0.46 10.33
CA ASP A 50 -2.59 0.18 10.30
C ASP A 50 -1.71 -0.46 9.20
N VAL A 51 -1.07 0.39 8.40
CA VAL A 51 -0.11 -0.03 7.39
C VAL A 51 1.31 0.30 7.84
N SER A 52 2.03 -0.73 8.28
CA SER A 52 3.45 -0.66 8.60
C SER A 52 4.30 -0.74 7.34
N THR A 53 5.44 -0.04 7.31
CA THR A 53 6.38 -0.11 6.18
C THR A 53 7.73 -0.66 6.63
N VAL A 54 8.31 -1.51 5.80
CA VAL A 54 9.66 -2.05 6.00
C VAL A 54 10.47 -1.74 4.75
N CYS A 55 11.41 -0.82 4.88
CA CYS A 55 12.38 -0.53 3.83
C CYS A 55 13.52 -1.55 3.89
N PHE A 56 13.88 -2.11 2.73
CA PHE A 56 15.03 -2.99 2.60
C PHE A 56 15.60 -2.89 1.19
N GLY A 57 16.94 -2.97 1.10
CA GLY A 57 17.68 -2.69 -0.14
C GLY A 57 18.66 -1.55 0.04
#